data_AF-A0A7Z0Q2P1-F1
#
_entry.id   AF-A0A7Z0Q2P1-F1
#
_cell.length_a   1.000
_cell.length_b   1.000
_cell.length_c   1.000
_cell.angle_alpha   90.00
_cell.angle_beta   90.00
_cell.angle_gamma   90.00
#
_symmetry.space_group_name_H-M   'P 1'
#
loop_
_entity.id
_entity.type
_entity.pdbx_description
1 polymer ?
#
loop_
_entity_poly.entity_id
_entity_poly.type
_entity_poly.pdbx_seq_one_letter_code
_entity_poly.pdbx_strand_id
1 'polypeptide(L)'
;ASAVAGRLRQARRPGDITVVSVHRGPNWGYGVSRSEVGFAHALVDAGVDVVHGHSSHHPRPAEVYRGRLILYGCGDLVDDYEGIGGHEAYRDDLRVLYLVSVEAGTGRLVHARMVPLKARRMRLEHAAAEDTRWLRSVLDARSREFGTRVGGEPDGTLSVRPR
;
A
#
# COMPACT_ATOMS: atom_id res chain seq x y z
N ALA A 1 -8.05 -13.69 9.80
CA ALA A 1 -6.67 -13.53 10.34
C ALA A 1 -6.16 -14.80 11.01
N SER A 2 -6.90 -15.43 11.93
CA SER A 2 -6.41 -16.55 12.75
C SER A 2 -5.87 -17.76 11.97
N ALA A 3 -6.49 -18.16 10.86
CA ALA A 3 -5.99 -19.25 10.02
C ALA A 3 -4.64 -18.91 9.35
N VAL A 4 -4.49 -17.69 8.83
CA VAL A 4 -3.23 -17.19 8.25
C VAL A 4 -2.15 -17.11 9.33
N ALA A 5 -2.48 -16.53 10.48
CA ALA A 5 -1.61 -16.46 11.66
C ALA A 5 -1.12 -17.84 12.11
N GLY A 6 -1.99 -18.85 12.11
CA GLY A 6 -1.62 -20.23 12.43
C GLY A 6 -0.55 -20.79 11.49
N ARG A 7 -0.74 -20.61 10.18
CA ARG A 7 0.23 -21.04 9.16
C ARG A 7 1.56 -20.29 9.30
N LEU A 8 1.52 -18.98 9.54
CA LEU A 8 2.72 -18.17 9.75
C LEU A 8 3.55 -18.67 10.93
N ARG A 9 2.91 -18.95 12.08
CA ARG A 9 3.61 -19.48 13.26
C ARG A 9 4.28 -20.83 13.00
N GLN A 10 3.72 -21.67 12.13
CA GLN A 10 4.30 -22.96 11.78
C GLN A 10 5.47 -22.85 10.80
N ALA A 11 5.45 -21.85 9.91
CA ALA A 11 6.44 -21.71 8.85
C ALA A 11 7.62 -20.79 9.23
N ARG A 12 7.40 -19.80 10.09
CA ARG A 12 8.36 -18.73 10.39
C ARG A 12 9.57 -19.23 11.17
N ARG A 13 10.77 -18.83 10.72
CA ARG A 13 12.05 -19.06 11.38
C ARG A 13 12.62 -17.75 11.94
N PRO A 14 13.57 -17.82 12.90
CA PRO A 14 14.28 -16.63 13.36
C PRO A 14 14.95 -15.90 12.19
N GLY A 15 14.72 -14.58 12.10
CA GLY A 15 15.28 -13.74 11.04
C GLY A 15 14.37 -13.55 9.82
N ASP A 16 13.32 -14.36 9.65
CA ASP A 16 12.42 -14.25 8.51
C ASP A 16 11.62 -12.94 8.54
N ILE A 17 11.51 -12.32 7.36
CA ILE A 17 10.56 -11.25 7.07
C ILE A 17 9.29 -11.86 6.48
N THR A 18 8.16 -11.53 7.09
CA THR A 18 6.85 -12.05 6.74
C THR A 18 6.02 -11.00 6.01
N VAL A 19 5.66 -11.32 4.77
CA VAL A 19 4.75 -10.52 3.95
C VAL A 19 3.48 -11.31 3.70
N VAL A 20 2.31 -10.70 3.94
CA VAL A 20 1.01 -11.30 3.57
C VAL A 20 0.40 -10.48 2.45
N SER A 21 0.21 -11.13 1.30
CA SER A 21 -0.58 -10.59 0.19
C SER A 21 -2.05 -10.94 0.39
N VAL A 22 -2.94 -9.95 0.38
CA VAL A 22 -4.36 -10.14 0.62
C VAL A 22 -5.22 -9.42 -0.42
N HIS A 23 -6.04 -10.20 -1.14
CA HIS A 23 -7.06 -9.68 -2.04
C HIS A 23 -8.32 -9.32 -1.25
N ARG A 24 -8.45 -8.07 -0.79
CA ARG A 24 -9.59 -7.64 0.04
C ARG A 24 -9.85 -6.14 -0.09
N GLY A 25 -11.14 -5.81 -0.08
CA GLY A 25 -11.63 -4.44 -0.20
C GLY A 25 -12.49 -4.30 -1.45
N PRO A 26 -13.11 -3.13 -1.66
CA PRO A 26 -13.78 -2.83 -2.92
C PRO A 26 -12.77 -2.59 -4.04
N ASN A 27 -13.20 -2.74 -5.29
CA ASN A 27 -12.41 -2.37 -6.48
C ASN A 27 -12.12 -0.86 -6.53
N TRP A 28 -12.99 -0.06 -5.91
CA TRP A 28 -12.99 1.39 -5.95
C TRP A 28 -13.29 1.99 -4.58
N GLY A 29 -12.63 3.09 -4.24
CA GLY A 29 -12.89 3.86 -3.03
C GLY A 29 -11.69 3.98 -2.09
N TYR A 30 -11.52 5.17 -1.53
CA TYR A 30 -10.45 5.46 -0.57
C TYR A 30 -10.78 5.07 0.87
N GLY A 31 -12.06 4.89 1.20
CA GLY A 31 -12.47 4.50 2.54
C GLY A 31 -11.98 3.10 2.87
N VAL A 32 -11.41 2.93 4.06
CA VAL A 32 -11.00 1.62 4.59
C VAL A 32 -11.95 1.28 5.73
N SER A 33 -12.69 0.19 5.59
CA SER A 33 -13.67 -0.21 6.61
C SER A 33 -12.99 -0.66 7.90
N ARG A 34 -13.69 -0.54 9.03
CA ARG A 34 -13.20 -1.06 10.33
C ARG A 34 -12.85 -2.56 10.27
N SER A 35 -13.53 -3.33 9.40
CA SER A 35 -13.28 -4.75 9.20
C SER A 35 -11.99 -5.02 8.41
N GLU A 36 -11.62 -4.14 7.47
CA GLU A 36 -10.33 -4.18 6.80
C GLU A 36 -9.20 -3.84 7.77
N VAL A 37 -9.34 -2.73 8.51
CA VAL A 37 -8.37 -2.29 9.53
C VAL A 37 -8.13 -3.37 10.58
N GLY A 38 -9.20 -3.87 11.21
CA GLY A 38 -9.10 -4.88 12.27
C GLY A 38 -8.46 -6.18 11.78
N PHE A 39 -8.64 -6.54 10.51
CA PHE A 39 -7.98 -7.71 9.93
C PHE A 39 -6.49 -7.47 9.68
N ALA A 40 -6.12 -6.31 9.15
CA ALA A 40 -4.71 -5.96 8.92
C ALA A 40 -3.95 -5.85 10.25
N HIS A 41 -4.55 -5.23 11.27
CA HIS A 41 -4.00 -5.19 12.63
C HIS A 41 -3.84 -6.59 13.21
N ALA A 42 -4.84 -7.45 13.09
CA ALA A 42 -4.75 -8.83 13.57
C ALA A 42 -3.66 -9.67 12.86
N LEU A 43 -3.32 -9.35 11.60
CA LEU A 43 -2.19 -9.95 10.91
C LEU A 43 -0.85 -9.45 11.49
N VAL A 44 -0.71 -8.15 11.69
CA VAL A 44 0.49 -7.56 12.31
C VAL A 44 0.68 -8.09 13.74
N ASP A 45 -0.39 -8.14 14.53
CA ASP A 45 -0.38 -8.71 15.89
C ASP A 45 0.02 -10.19 15.92
N ALA A 46 -0.23 -10.91 14.82
CA ALA A 46 0.20 -12.29 14.66
C ALA A 46 1.65 -12.46 14.17
N GLY A 47 2.38 -11.37 13.94
CA GLY A 47 3.79 -11.37 13.53
C GLY A 47 4.02 -11.11 12.04
N VAL A 48 3.04 -10.59 11.30
CA VAL A 48 3.26 -10.11 9.92
C VAL A 48 4.05 -8.80 9.95
N ASP A 49 5.07 -8.70 9.09
CA ASP A 49 5.92 -7.52 8.99
C ASP A 49 5.41 -6.52 7.95
N VAL A 50 4.83 -7.02 6.85
CA VAL A 50 4.19 -6.20 5.81
C VAL A 50 2.86 -6.81 5.36
N VAL A 51 1.80 -6.01 5.35
CA VAL A 51 0.52 -6.36 4.72
C VAL A 51 0.46 -5.70 3.34
N HIS A 52 0.48 -6.53 2.30
CA HIS A 52 0.33 -6.15 0.90
C HIS A 52 -1.13 -6.35 0.48
N GLY A 53 -1.96 -5.32 0.70
CA GLY A 53 -3.35 -5.31 0.26
C GLY A 53 -3.46 -4.99 -1.23
N HIS A 54 -4.33 -5.73 -1.92
CA HIS A 54 -4.67 -5.55 -3.32
C HIS A 54 -6.15 -5.92 -3.53
N SER A 55 -6.73 -5.56 -4.68
CA SER A 55 -8.14 -5.72 -5.11
C SER A 55 -8.70 -4.39 -5.62
N SER A 56 -8.27 -3.27 -5.04
CA SER A 56 -8.51 -1.97 -5.63
C SER A 56 -7.61 -1.77 -6.84
N HIS A 57 -8.15 -1.21 -7.92
CA HIS A 57 -7.39 -0.92 -9.15
C HIS A 57 -6.66 0.42 -9.11
N HIS A 58 -6.79 1.12 -7.99
CA HIS A 58 -6.07 2.34 -7.67
C HIS A 58 -5.35 2.21 -6.31
N PRO A 59 -4.26 2.97 -6.09
CA PRO A 59 -3.62 3.07 -4.80
C PRO A 59 -4.58 3.57 -3.71
N ARG A 60 -4.55 2.92 -2.55
CA ARG A 60 -5.31 3.23 -1.34
C ARG A 60 -4.36 3.63 -0.20
N PRO A 61 -4.88 4.13 0.93
CA PRO A 61 -4.06 4.68 2.01
C PRO A 61 -3.08 3.66 2.59
N ALA A 62 -2.00 4.16 3.18
CA ALA A 62 -1.02 3.37 3.90
C ALA A 62 -1.09 3.66 5.40
N GLU A 63 -0.69 2.68 6.20
CA GLU A 63 -0.60 2.79 7.66
C GLU A 63 0.71 2.17 8.15
N VAL A 64 1.32 2.81 9.15
CA VAL A 64 2.40 2.23 9.93
C VAL A 64 1.87 1.85 11.31
N TYR A 65 1.43 0.60 11.45
CA TYR A 65 0.85 0.06 12.69
C TYR A 65 1.91 -0.71 13.47
N ARG A 66 2.21 -0.30 14.72
CA ARG A 66 3.26 -0.90 15.56
C ARG A 66 4.62 -1.04 14.86
N GLY A 67 4.95 -0.04 14.03
CA GLY A 67 6.18 -0.02 13.23
C GLY A 67 6.17 -0.95 12.01
N ARG A 68 5.04 -1.56 11.65
CA ARG A 68 4.87 -2.45 10.49
C ARG A 68 4.03 -1.78 9.40
N LEU A 69 4.38 -2.03 8.15
CA LEU A 69 3.72 -1.39 7.02
C LEU A 69 2.44 -2.15 6.63
N ILE A 70 1.35 -1.42 6.51
CA ILE A 70 0.09 -1.89 5.96
C ILE A 70 -0.23 -1.04 4.73
N LEU A 71 -0.37 -1.69 3.58
CA LEU A 71 -0.87 -1.08 2.34
C LEU A 71 -2.29 -1.60 2.12
N TYR A 72 -3.31 -0.74 2.22
CA TYR A 72 -4.72 -1.18 2.14
C TYR A 72 -5.20 -1.48 0.71
N GLY A 73 -4.39 -1.15 -0.29
CA GLY A 73 -4.65 -1.43 -1.70
C GLY A 73 -3.55 -0.80 -2.53
N CYS A 74 -2.76 -1.62 -3.23
CA CYS A 74 -1.62 -1.13 -3.99
C CYS A 74 -1.99 -0.63 -5.39
N GLY A 75 -3.23 -0.86 -5.84
CA GLY A 75 -3.54 -0.74 -7.26
C GLY A 75 -2.88 -1.84 -8.07
N ASP A 76 -2.88 -1.66 -9.38
CA ASP A 76 -2.15 -2.51 -10.30
C ASP A 76 -0.98 -1.75 -10.93
N LEU A 77 -0.17 -2.48 -11.68
CA LEU A 77 0.85 -1.88 -12.54
C LEU A 77 0.36 -1.87 -13.99
N VAL A 78 -0.07 -3.03 -14.49
CA VAL A 78 -0.67 -3.19 -15.82
C VAL A 78 -1.84 -4.16 -15.68
N ASP A 79 -3.01 -3.76 -16.16
CA ASP A 79 -4.26 -4.52 -16.10
C ASP A 79 -5.16 -4.20 -17.31
N ASP A 80 -6.29 -4.90 -17.38
CA ASP A 80 -7.37 -4.69 -18.35
C ASP A 80 -8.42 -3.66 -17.89
N TYR A 81 -8.20 -3.02 -16.73
CA TYR A 81 -9.06 -1.93 -16.24
C TYR A 81 -8.78 -0.62 -16.97
N GLU A 82 -7.64 -0.51 -17.65
CA GLU A 82 -7.35 0.58 -18.58
C GLU A 82 -8.42 0.66 -19.70
N GLY A 83 -9.45 1.49 -19.50
CA GLY A 83 -10.57 1.66 -20.42
C GLY A 83 -11.95 1.47 -19.79
N ILE A 84 -12.03 1.03 -18.53
CA ILE A 84 -13.29 0.99 -17.77
C ILE A 84 -13.58 2.40 -17.24
N GLY A 85 -14.56 3.08 -17.84
CA GLY A 85 -14.98 4.43 -17.44
C GLY A 85 -15.90 4.46 -16.21
N GLY A 86 -16.14 5.66 -15.69
CA GLY A 86 -17.04 5.92 -14.55
C GLY A 86 -16.36 5.95 -13.18
N HIS A 87 -15.02 5.84 -13.16
CA HIS A 87 -14.20 5.75 -11.95
C HIS A 87 -13.02 6.74 -11.96
N GLU A 88 -13.04 7.74 -12.84
CA GLU A 88 -11.95 8.68 -13.11
C GLU A 88 -11.52 9.48 -11.87
N ALA A 89 -12.43 9.67 -10.91
CA ALA A 89 -12.16 10.32 -9.63
C ALA A 89 -11.11 9.57 -8.78
N TYR A 90 -10.92 8.27 -9.01
CA TYR A 90 -9.93 7.46 -8.32
C TYR A 90 -8.56 7.47 -8.98
N ARG A 91 -8.45 7.96 -10.22
CA ARG A 91 -7.20 8.03 -10.99
C ARG A 91 -6.46 6.69 -10.99
N ASP A 92 -7.15 5.63 -11.42
CA ASP A 92 -6.54 4.32 -11.68
C ASP A 92 -5.50 4.37 -12.80
N ASP A 93 -5.47 5.42 -13.61
CA ASP A 93 -4.33 5.71 -14.49
C ASP A 93 -3.02 5.93 -13.72
N LEU A 94 -3.06 6.33 -12.44
CA LEU A 94 -1.87 6.51 -11.60
C LEU A 94 -1.54 5.24 -10.82
N ARG A 95 -0.37 4.68 -11.12
CA ARG A 95 0.13 3.43 -10.52
C ARG A 95 1.28 3.73 -9.57
N VAL A 96 1.54 2.81 -8.64
CA VAL A 96 2.63 2.97 -7.67
C VAL A 96 3.46 1.70 -7.59
N LEU A 97 4.75 1.83 -7.84
CA LEU A 97 5.72 0.80 -7.45
C LEU A 97 6.17 1.07 -6.01
N TYR A 98 5.95 0.10 -5.13
CA TYR A 98 6.33 0.17 -3.71
C TYR A 98 7.68 -0.51 -3.50
N LEU A 99 8.69 0.25 -3.08
CA LEU A 99 10.02 -0.24 -2.70
C LEU A 99 10.14 -0.14 -1.17
N VAL A 100 9.95 -1.27 -0.50
CA VAL A 100 9.86 -1.35 0.96
C VAL A 100 11.17 -1.90 1.54
N SER A 101 11.72 -1.20 2.53
CA SER A 101 12.87 -1.63 3.31
C SER A 101 12.48 -1.80 4.77
N VAL A 102 12.83 -2.95 5.35
CA VAL A 102 12.56 -3.29 6.75
C VAL A 102 13.84 -3.70 7.45
N GLU A 103 13.86 -3.50 8.76
CA GLU A 103 14.96 -3.91 9.64
C GLU A 103 14.99 -5.45 9.74
N ALA A 104 16.15 -6.04 9.48
CA ALA A 104 16.32 -7.49 9.56
C ALA A 104 16.02 -8.00 10.99
N GLY A 105 15.35 -9.15 11.08
CA GLY A 105 15.00 -9.80 12.35
C GLY A 105 13.81 -9.18 13.10
N THR A 106 13.58 -7.87 12.99
CA THR A 106 12.44 -7.20 13.64
C THR A 106 11.31 -6.87 12.69
N GLY A 107 11.54 -6.81 11.37
CA GLY A 107 10.53 -6.44 10.37
C GLY A 107 9.98 -5.02 10.52
N ARG A 108 10.61 -4.18 11.35
CA ARG A 108 10.20 -2.79 11.53
C ARG A 108 10.47 -2.02 10.24
N LEU A 109 9.51 -1.21 9.80
CA LEU A 109 9.65 -0.37 8.62
C LEU A 109 10.83 0.60 8.82
N VAL A 110 11.78 0.56 7.89
CA VAL A 110 12.87 1.53 7.79
C VAL A 110 12.43 2.64 6.83
N HIS A 111 11.95 2.25 5.65
CA HIS A 111 11.46 3.19 4.64
C HIS A 111 10.52 2.47 3.67
N ALA A 112 9.49 3.17 3.17
CA ALA A 112 8.72 2.75 2.03
C ALA A 112 8.72 3.87 0.99
N ARG A 113 9.44 3.64 -0.10
CA ARG A 113 9.47 4.52 -1.26
C ARG A 113 8.35 4.13 -2.22
N MET A 114 7.65 5.12 -2.74
CA MET A 114 6.59 4.94 -3.71
C MET A 114 6.99 5.67 -4.98
N VAL A 115 7.11 4.94 -6.09
CA VAL A 115 7.43 5.52 -7.40
C VAL A 115 6.12 5.72 -8.17
N PRO A 116 5.65 6.96 -8.35
CA PRO A 116 4.45 7.25 -9.12
C PRO A 116 4.70 6.99 -10.60
N LEU A 117 3.78 6.26 -11.20
CA LEU A 117 3.77 5.90 -12.61
C LEU A 117 2.39 6.23 -13.20
N LYS A 118 2.32 6.29 -14.52
CA LYS A 118 1.09 6.46 -15.27
C LYS A 118 0.93 5.30 -16.24
N ALA A 119 -0.20 4.60 -16.16
CA ALA A 119 -0.60 3.62 -17.15
C ALA A 119 -1.09 4.33 -18.41
N ARG A 120 -0.56 3.92 -19.56
CA ARG A 120 -1.00 4.39 -20.87
C ARG A 120 -0.77 3.32 -21.93
N ARG A 121 -1.84 2.81 -22.52
CA ARG A 121 -1.83 1.77 -23.55
C ARG A 121 -1.09 0.52 -23.08
N MET A 122 -1.43 0.04 -21.89
CA MET A 122 -0.85 -1.11 -21.19
C MET A 122 0.67 -0.99 -21.00
N ARG A 123 1.15 0.24 -20.79
CA ARG A 123 2.55 0.55 -20.51
C ARG A 123 2.65 1.48 -19.31
N LEU A 124 3.74 1.33 -18.57
CA LEU A 124 4.09 2.22 -17.48
C LEU A 124 4.98 3.34 -18.00
N GLU A 125 4.54 4.56 -17.80
CA GLU A 125 5.31 5.78 -18.03
C GLU A 125 5.57 6.45 -16.66
N HIS A 126 6.63 7.26 -16.55
CA HIS A 126 6.82 8.06 -15.34
C HIS A 126 5.68 9.09 -15.21
N ALA A 127 5.09 9.20 -14.02
CA ALA A 127 4.04 10.19 -13.79
C ALA A 127 4.62 11.61 -13.89
N ALA A 128 3.83 12.53 -14.46
CA ALA A 128 4.18 13.94 -14.46
C ALA A 128 4.17 14.52 -13.03
N ALA A 129 4.91 15.61 -12.79
CA ALA A 129 5.00 16.23 -11.47
C ALA A 129 3.64 16.67 -10.90
N GLU A 130 2.69 17.03 -11.75
CA GLU A 130 1.31 17.34 -11.34
C GLU A 130 0.56 16.09 -10.85
N ASP A 131 0.66 14.98 -11.59
CA ASP A 131 0.06 13.70 -11.23
C ASP A 131 0.66 13.16 -9.92
N THR A 132 1.98 13.25 -9.75
CA THR A 132 2.66 12.92 -8.49
C THR A 132 2.17 13.76 -7.31
N ARG A 133 1.97 15.08 -7.51
CA ARG A 133 1.44 15.97 -6.45
C ARG A 133 0.00 15.64 -6.10
N TRP A 134 -0.83 15.34 -7.08
CA TRP A 134 -2.21 14.90 -6.86
C TRP A 134 -2.25 13.62 -6.04
N LEU A 135 -1.49 12.59 -6.47
CA LEU A 135 -1.44 11.29 -5.80
C LEU A 135 -0.95 11.42 -4.36
N ARG A 136 0.12 12.19 -4.14
CA ARG A 136 0.62 12.52 -2.80
C ARG A 136 -0.47 13.16 -1.94
N SER A 137 -1.18 14.16 -2.47
CA SER A 137 -2.20 14.89 -1.71
C SER A 137 -3.31 13.96 -1.25
N VAL A 138 -3.81 13.10 -2.15
CA VAL A 138 -4.87 12.14 -1.83
C VAL A 138 -4.38 11.10 -0.82
N LEU A 139 -3.23 10.47 -1.05
CA LEU A 139 -2.73 9.43 -0.16
C LEU A 139 -2.29 9.99 1.20
N ASP A 140 -1.70 11.18 1.29
CA ASP A 140 -1.38 11.83 2.56
C ASP A 140 -2.67 12.16 3.34
N ALA A 141 -3.67 12.75 2.68
CA ALA A 141 -4.92 13.12 3.33
C ALA A 141 -5.62 11.92 3.96
N ARG A 142 -5.66 10.79 3.24
CA ARG A 142 -6.32 9.57 3.72
C ARG A 142 -5.48 8.77 4.71
N SER A 143 -4.15 8.76 4.55
CA SER A 143 -3.26 8.04 5.47
C SER A 143 -3.13 8.73 6.84
N ARG A 144 -3.43 10.03 6.92
CA ARG A 144 -3.46 10.78 8.19
C ARG A 144 -4.45 10.22 9.20
N GLU A 145 -5.55 9.61 8.74
CA GLU A 145 -6.53 8.94 9.61
C GLU A 145 -5.88 7.80 10.41
N PHE A 146 -4.78 7.24 9.91
CA PHE A 146 -3.97 6.20 10.56
C PHE A 146 -2.68 6.74 11.19
N GLY A 147 -2.56 8.05 11.40
CA GLY A 147 -1.34 8.66 11.93
C GLY A 147 -0.11 8.48 11.01
N THR A 148 -0.34 8.29 9.70
CA THR A 148 0.72 8.07 8.71
C THR A 148 0.75 9.23 7.70
N ARG A 149 1.95 9.61 7.27
CA ARG A 149 2.18 10.70 6.32
C ARG A 149 2.76 10.18 5.01
N VAL A 150 2.34 10.79 3.91
CA VAL A 150 2.94 10.59 2.58
C VAL A 150 3.64 11.87 2.15
N GLY A 151 4.97 11.84 2.19
CA GLY A 151 5.86 12.92 1.78
C GLY A 151 6.25 12.82 0.31
N GLY A 152 6.75 13.91 -0.25
CA GLY A 152 7.43 13.90 -1.55
C GLY A 152 8.94 14.02 -1.35
N GLU A 153 9.70 13.38 -2.22
CA GLU A 153 11.16 13.38 -2.25
C GLU A 153 11.69 14.21 -3.44
N PRO A 154 12.94 14.72 -3.40
CA PRO A 154 13.50 15.57 -4.45
C PRO A 154 13.54 14.93 -5.85
N ASP A 155 13.57 13.60 -5.92
CA ASP A 155 13.63 12.83 -7.17
C ASP A 155 12.24 12.50 -7.76
N GLY A 156 11.18 13.13 -7.25
CA GLY A 156 9.81 12.94 -7.73
C GLY A 156 9.14 11.68 -7.21
N THR A 157 9.78 10.92 -6.32
CA THR A 157 9.12 9.81 -5.61
C THR A 157 8.43 10.29 -4.33
N LEU A 158 7.65 9.40 -3.72
CA LEU A 158 6.97 9.64 -2.45
C LEU A 158 7.52 8.72 -1.37
N SER A 159 7.34 9.09 -0.10
CA SER A 159 7.74 8.27 1.05
C SER A 159 6.64 8.17 2.08
N VAL A 160 6.50 7.00 2.70
CA VAL A 160 5.62 6.78 3.85
C VAL A 160 6.41 6.97 5.13
N ARG A 161 5.88 7.77 6.05
CA ARG A 161 6.50 8.01 7.37
C ARG A 161 5.44 7.96 8.47
N PRO A 162 5.72 7.32 9.63
CA PRO A 162 4.87 7.50 10.80
C PRO A 162 4.89 8.98 11.23
N ARG A 163 3.77 9.45 11.81
CA ARG A 163 3.68 10.79 12.38
C ARG A 163 4.45 10.92 13.68
#